data_AF-I7J636-F1
#
_entry.id   AF-I7J636-F1
#
_cell.length_a   1.000
_cell.length_b   1.000
_cell.length_c   1.000
_cell.angle_alpha   90.00
_cell.angle_beta   90.00
_cell.angle_gamma   90.00
#
_symmetry.space_group_name_H-M   'P 1'
#
loop_
_entity.id
_entity.type
_entity.pdbx_description
1 polymer ?
#
loop_
_entity_poly.entity_id
_entity_poly.type
_entity_poly.pdbx_seq_one_letter_code
_entity_poly.pdbx_strand_id
1 'polypeptide(L)'
;MFIFDAHSDILVDITVKRQNGERDVFRKYHYEKLKRGGIGGLIAVVWIDKMNMDPLDRMNEIINEGLKELKDIKDIAEVVLKYEDFERIRQEGKMQVVLGCEGLLGIKGDIHYLDLLYEIGIRHASLTWNEENELGTGVKGDPKRGLTRLGQVAVKKLEELGILIDVSHANEKTFWDICEITTGPIIASHSNAYSLCPHPRNLKDDQIKAIAEKGGVIGINAWPDFVDEFNATIEGFIEHIDYMVEKAGIDHVALGFDFCDFLSFDATSSFSEENKATKGLEDASKSKDAIDLLLKRGYKHEDIEKIAYKNIEKVFKVSIS
;
A
#
# COMPACT_ATOMS: atom_id res chain seq x y z
N MET A 1 20.33 0.47 5.69
CA MET A 1 19.27 1.41 5.27
C MET A 1 17.96 0.91 5.87
N PHE A 2 17.18 1.81 6.46
CA PHE A 2 15.81 1.53 6.90
C PHE A 2 14.88 1.72 5.68
N ILE A 3 13.93 0.81 5.48
CA ILE A 3 12.92 0.88 4.42
C ILE A 3 11.53 0.88 5.07
N PHE A 4 10.67 1.75 4.54
CA PHE A 4 9.25 1.73 4.80
C PHE A 4 8.53 1.24 3.54
N ASP A 5 7.80 0.13 3.64
CA ASP A 5 7.03 -0.45 2.53
C ASP A 5 5.60 0.12 2.52
N ALA A 6 5.25 0.86 1.48
CA ALA A 6 3.98 1.55 1.40
C ALA A 6 2.77 0.60 1.23
N HIS A 7 2.96 -0.71 1.00
CA HIS A 7 1.84 -1.63 0.85
C HIS A 7 2.20 -3.07 1.23
N SER A 8 1.31 -3.76 1.95
CA SER A 8 1.49 -5.17 2.32
C SER A 8 0.19 -5.88 2.73
N ASP A 9 -0.08 -7.01 2.08
CA ASP A 9 -1.20 -7.92 2.37
C ASP A 9 -0.97 -8.90 3.52
N ILE A 10 0.06 -8.69 4.35
CA ILE A 10 0.45 -9.61 5.43
C ILE A 10 -0.72 -9.94 6.38
N LEU A 11 -1.69 -9.03 6.57
CA LEU A 11 -2.86 -9.30 7.41
C LEU A 11 -3.75 -10.42 6.86
N VAL A 12 -3.82 -10.62 5.54
CA VAL A 12 -4.61 -11.70 4.93
C VAL A 12 -4.04 -13.06 5.32
N ASP A 13 -2.74 -13.27 5.16
CA ASP A 13 -2.08 -14.53 5.53
C ASP A 13 -2.10 -14.76 7.05
N ILE A 14 -1.86 -13.72 7.86
CA ILE A 14 -2.03 -13.78 9.32
C ILE A 14 -3.43 -14.28 9.67
N THR A 15 -4.46 -13.73 9.06
CA THR A 15 -5.85 -14.09 9.35
C THR A 15 -6.10 -15.56 9.06
N VAL A 16 -5.69 -16.05 7.89
CA VAL A 16 -5.87 -17.45 7.49
C VAL A 16 -5.16 -18.38 8.49
N LYS A 17 -3.90 -18.13 8.82
CA LYS A 17 -3.13 -18.98 9.74
C LYS A 17 -3.68 -18.95 11.16
N ARG A 18 -4.11 -17.78 11.65
CA ARG A 18 -4.70 -17.66 13.00
C ARG A 18 -6.05 -18.36 13.12
N GLN A 19 -6.89 -18.29 12.08
CA GLN A 19 -8.14 -19.04 11.99
C GLN A 19 -7.90 -20.57 12.01
N ASN A 20 -6.76 -21.02 11.48
CA ASN A 20 -6.31 -22.41 11.58
C ASN A 20 -5.64 -22.77 12.93
N GLY A 21 -5.67 -21.87 13.91
CA GLY A 21 -5.20 -22.10 15.27
C GLY A 21 -3.76 -21.69 15.54
N GLU A 22 -3.05 -21.13 14.54
CA GLU A 22 -1.69 -20.64 14.73
C GLU A 22 -1.64 -19.31 15.51
N ARG A 23 -0.49 -18.99 16.09
CA ARG A 23 -0.20 -17.76 16.85
C ARG A 23 1.22 -17.32 16.56
N ASP A 24 1.52 -16.03 16.79
CA ASP A 24 2.84 -15.42 16.51
C ASP A 24 3.23 -15.64 15.04
N VAL A 25 2.24 -15.51 14.16
CA VAL A 25 2.33 -15.75 12.72
C VAL A 25 3.29 -14.73 12.08
N PHE A 26 3.16 -13.45 12.44
CA PHE A 26 4.02 -12.39 11.92
C PHE A 26 5.50 -12.72 12.11
N ARG A 27 5.87 -13.14 13.33
CA ARG A 27 7.26 -13.48 13.67
C ARG A 27 7.74 -14.73 12.95
N LYS A 28 6.90 -15.77 12.89
CA LYS A 28 7.25 -17.06 12.29
C LYS A 28 7.46 -16.99 10.78
N TYR A 29 6.66 -16.17 10.08
CA TYR A 29 6.58 -16.22 8.62
C TYR A 29 7.12 -14.97 7.92
N HIS A 30 7.03 -13.78 8.54
CA HIS A 30 7.29 -12.52 7.85
C HIS A 30 8.47 -11.73 8.43
N TYR A 31 8.58 -11.64 9.75
CA TYR A 31 9.51 -10.73 10.43
C TYR A 31 10.98 -10.90 10.01
N GLU A 32 11.47 -12.14 9.93
CA GLU A 32 12.87 -12.39 9.56
C GLU A 32 13.18 -12.02 8.10
N LYS A 33 12.21 -12.18 7.19
CA LYS A 33 12.37 -11.75 5.79
C LYS A 33 12.40 -10.23 5.70
N LEU A 34 11.43 -9.55 6.31
CA LEU A 34 11.36 -8.08 6.36
C LEU A 34 12.65 -7.48 6.93
N LYS A 35 13.11 -8.00 8.08
CA LYS A 35 14.36 -7.56 8.72
C LYS A 35 15.58 -7.77 7.84
N ARG A 36 15.67 -8.93 7.16
CA ARG A 36 16.77 -9.20 6.20
C ARG A 36 16.75 -8.19 5.05
N GLY A 37 15.57 -7.89 4.51
CA GLY A 37 15.34 -6.85 3.50
C GLY A 37 15.49 -5.41 3.99
N GLY A 38 15.64 -5.19 5.29
CA GLY A 38 15.72 -3.83 5.87
C GLY A 38 14.39 -3.11 5.95
N ILE A 39 13.27 -3.79 5.70
CA ILE A 39 11.94 -3.27 5.94
C ILE A 39 11.75 -3.20 7.46
N GLY A 40 11.65 -1.99 7.96
CA GLY A 40 11.43 -1.67 9.37
C GLY A 40 10.12 -0.91 9.60
N GLY A 41 9.39 -0.58 8.55
CA GLY A 41 8.02 -0.11 8.62
C GLY A 41 7.21 -0.53 7.41
N LEU A 42 5.90 -0.66 7.55
CA LEU A 42 5.00 -1.00 6.44
C LEU A 42 3.57 -0.52 6.67
N ILE A 43 2.83 -0.34 5.57
CA ILE A 43 1.36 -0.27 5.60
C ILE A 43 0.82 -1.70 5.51
N ALA A 44 0.16 -2.18 6.58
CA ALA A 44 -0.49 -3.48 6.64
C ALA A 44 -1.98 -3.29 6.33
N VAL A 45 -2.42 -3.78 5.17
CA VAL A 45 -3.78 -3.48 4.68
C VAL A 45 -4.78 -4.57 5.03
N VAL A 46 -6.01 -4.14 5.31
CA VAL A 46 -7.21 -4.97 5.31
C VAL A 46 -7.71 -5.03 3.88
N TRP A 47 -7.44 -6.13 3.19
CA TRP A 47 -7.87 -6.41 1.82
C TRP A 47 -8.89 -7.56 1.79
N ILE A 48 -9.99 -7.38 1.07
CA ILE A 48 -11.07 -8.38 0.99
C ILE A 48 -10.74 -9.38 -0.13
N ASP A 49 -9.96 -10.41 0.22
CA ASP A 49 -9.44 -11.44 -0.69
C ASP A 49 -10.48 -12.45 -1.18
N LYS A 50 -11.59 -12.63 -0.43
CA LYS A 50 -12.59 -13.69 -0.67
C LYS A 50 -13.88 -13.14 -1.25
N MET A 51 -14.07 -13.35 -2.56
CA MET A 51 -15.25 -12.91 -3.31
C MET A 51 -16.54 -13.71 -3.00
N ASN A 52 -16.43 -14.87 -2.35
CA ASN A 52 -17.56 -15.77 -2.02
C ASN A 52 -18.09 -15.57 -0.59
N MET A 53 -17.62 -14.53 0.11
CA MET A 53 -18.00 -14.20 1.49
C MET A 53 -18.65 -12.81 1.52
N ASP A 54 -19.46 -12.53 2.55
CA ASP A 54 -19.92 -11.15 2.76
C ASP A 54 -18.69 -10.23 3.03
N PRO A 55 -18.54 -9.13 2.28
CA PRO A 55 -17.37 -8.26 2.41
C PRO A 55 -17.17 -7.69 3.82
N LEU A 56 -18.25 -7.37 4.54
CA LEU A 56 -18.18 -6.84 5.90
C LEU A 56 -17.68 -7.92 6.87
N ASP A 57 -18.18 -9.15 6.74
CA ASP A 57 -17.71 -10.26 7.56
C ASP A 57 -16.22 -10.50 7.33
N ARG A 58 -15.76 -10.53 6.08
CA ARG A 58 -14.34 -10.76 5.77
C ARG A 58 -13.44 -9.63 6.29
N MET A 59 -13.87 -8.38 6.13
CA MET A 59 -13.18 -7.22 6.70
C MET A 59 -13.04 -7.34 8.23
N ASN A 60 -14.11 -7.74 8.92
CA ASN A 60 -14.11 -7.93 10.37
C ASN A 60 -13.21 -9.08 10.83
N GLU A 61 -13.14 -10.18 10.08
CA GLU A 61 -12.20 -11.27 10.37
C GLU A 61 -10.74 -10.78 10.34
N ILE A 62 -10.38 -10.05 9.28
CA ILE A 62 -9.01 -9.57 9.08
C ILE A 62 -8.63 -8.56 10.16
N ILE A 63 -9.52 -7.59 10.45
CA ILE A 63 -9.33 -6.64 11.54
C ILE A 63 -9.14 -7.38 12.87
N ASN A 64 -10.05 -8.30 13.20
CA ASN A 64 -10.04 -8.98 14.49
C ASN A 64 -8.77 -9.83 14.68
N GLU A 65 -8.38 -10.62 13.68
CA GLU A 65 -7.18 -11.46 13.79
C GLU A 65 -5.89 -10.65 13.69
N GLY A 66 -5.83 -9.62 12.84
CA GLY A 66 -4.72 -8.69 12.77
C GLY A 66 -4.47 -7.96 14.10
N LEU A 67 -5.52 -7.42 14.73
CA LEU A 67 -5.41 -6.75 16.03
C LEU A 67 -4.99 -7.70 17.16
N LYS A 68 -5.40 -8.98 17.12
CA LYS A 68 -4.91 -9.98 18.08
C LYS A 68 -3.44 -10.30 17.84
N GLU A 69 -3.02 -10.46 16.58
CA GLU A 69 -1.61 -10.68 16.24
C GLU A 69 -0.75 -9.52 16.74
N LEU A 70 -1.14 -8.27 16.48
CA LEU A 70 -0.40 -7.08 16.92
C LEU A 70 -0.25 -7.01 18.45
N LYS A 71 -1.25 -7.48 19.21
CA LYS A 71 -1.15 -7.61 20.67
C LYS A 71 -0.13 -8.68 21.07
N ASP A 72 -0.07 -9.80 20.34
CA ASP A 72 0.83 -10.92 20.59
C ASP A 72 2.30 -10.54 20.29
N ILE A 73 2.55 -9.62 19.35
CA ILE A 73 3.90 -9.24 18.86
C ILE A 73 4.39 -7.84 19.29
N LYS A 74 3.77 -7.24 20.31
CA LYS A 74 4.07 -5.87 20.77
C LYS A 74 5.53 -5.61 21.18
N ASP A 75 6.31 -6.68 21.38
CA ASP A 75 7.74 -6.62 21.66
C ASP A 75 8.58 -6.31 20.41
N ILE A 76 8.07 -6.57 19.21
CA ILE A 76 8.80 -6.37 17.93
C ILE A 76 8.09 -5.46 16.93
N ALA A 77 6.80 -5.19 17.10
CA ALA A 77 6.05 -4.32 16.19
C ALA A 77 5.07 -3.45 16.98
N GLU A 78 4.79 -2.26 16.45
CA GLU A 78 3.87 -1.32 17.07
C GLU A 78 3.10 -0.52 16.01
N VAL A 79 1.82 -0.25 16.30
CA VAL A 79 0.95 0.51 15.39
C VAL A 79 1.28 1.99 15.49
N VAL A 80 1.45 2.63 14.33
CA VAL A 80 1.62 4.08 14.20
C VAL A 80 0.24 4.73 14.19
N LEU A 81 -0.05 5.60 15.16
CA LEU A 81 -1.34 6.30 15.26
C LEU A 81 -1.21 7.80 14.98
N LYS A 82 -0.02 8.36 15.15
CA LYS A 82 0.33 9.76 14.88
C LYS A 82 1.78 9.89 14.42
N TYR A 83 2.13 11.04 13.86
CA TYR A 83 3.47 11.25 13.28
C TYR A 83 4.63 11.00 14.26
N GLU A 84 4.51 11.36 15.54
CA GLU A 84 5.59 11.15 16.51
C GLU A 84 5.90 9.67 16.78
N ASP A 85 4.97 8.76 16.46
CA ASP A 85 5.18 7.34 16.67
C ASP A 85 6.25 6.78 15.74
N PHE A 86 6.42 7.32 14.53
CA PHE A 86 7.44 6.83 13.59
C PHE A 86 8.85 6.84 14.22
N GLU A 87 9.31 8.01 14.66
CA GLU A 87 10.66 8.13 15.22
C GLU A 87 10.78 7.37 16.55
N ARG A 88 9.75 7.42 17.41
CA ARG A 88 9.74 6.71 18.69
C ARG A 88 9.87 5.19 18.50
N ILE A 89 9.01 4.59 17.67
CA ILE A 89 9.00 3.13 17.41
C ILE A 89 10.33 2.70 16.79
N ARG A 90 10.89 3.50 15.88
CA ARG A 90 12.18 3.23 15.26
C ARG A 90 13.32 3.22 16.28
N GLN A 91 13.36 4.19 17.21
CA GLN A 91 14.35 4.25 18.28
C GLN A 91 14.23 3.06 19.26
N GLU A 92 13.02 2.54 19.47
CA GLU A 92 12.78 1.32 20.24
C GLU A 92 13.19 0.04 19.49
N GLY A 93 13.59 0.14 18.22
CA GLY A 93 14.03 -1.00 17.41
C GLY A 93 12.88 -1.91 16.96
N LYS A 94 11.65 -1.42 16.98
CA LYS A 94 10.44 -2.14 16.57
C LYS A 94 10.06 -1.82 15.12
N MET A 95 9.27 -2.70 14.53
CA MET A 95 8.61 -2.49 13.23
C MET A 95 7.49 -1.46 13.38
N GLN A 96 7.48 -0.45 12.52
CA GLN A 96 6.39 0.51 12.40
C GLN A 96 5.26 -0.10 11.57
N VAL A 97 4.05 -0.22 12.10
CA VAL A 97 2.90 -0.74 11.36
C VAL A 97 1.86 0.35 11.22
N VAL A 98 1.64 0.83 10.00
CA VAL A 98 0.45 1.65 9.69
C VAL A 98 -0.66 0.71 9.28
N LEU A 99 -1.82 0.78 9.93
CA LEU A 99 -2.97 -0.02 9.49
C LEU A 99 -3.72 0.71 8.37
N GLY A 100 -4.00 -0.02 7.30
CA GLY A 100 -4.68 0.49 6.12
C GLY A 100 -5.90 -0.33 5.70
N CYS A 101 -6.72 0.21 4.82
CA CYS A 101 -7.74 -0.56 4.08
C CYS A 101 -7.44 -0.50 2.59
N GLU A 102 -7.38 -1.66 1.94
CA GLU A 102 -7.30 -1.74 0.48
C GLU A 102 -8.69 -2.03 -0.09
N GLY A 103 -9.38 -0.96 -0.46
CA GLY A 103 -10.79 -0.98 -0.81
C GLY A 103 -11.69 -0.93 0.43
N LEU A 104 -12.80 -0.21 0.29
CA LEU A 104 -13.80 -0.04 1.35
C LEU A 104 -15.10 -0.81 1.04
N LEU A 105 -15.04 -1.84 0.20
CA LEU A 105 -16.20 -2.69 -0.12
C LEU A 105 -16.89 -3.24 1.14
N GLY A 106 -16.11 -3.54 2.19
CA GLY A 106 -16.59 -4.06 3.47
C GLY A 106 -17.51 -3.11 4.25
N ILE A 107 -17.45 -1.80 4.01
CA ILE A 107 -18.34 -0.86 4.72
C ILE A 107 -19.75 -0.82 4.12
N LYS A 108 -19.95 -1.39 2.92
CA LYS A 108 -21.25 -1.52 2.23
C LYS A 108 -22.03 -0.20 2.15
N GLY A 109 -21.30 0.89 1.91
CA GLY A 109 -21.84 2.25 1.81
C GLY A 109 -22.19 2.94 3.15
N ASP A 110 -21.99 2.30 4.29
CA ASP A 110 -22.16 2.96 5.59
C ASP A 110 -20.90 3.78 5.95
N ILE A 111 -20.92 5.07 5.60
CA ILE A 111 -19.80 5.98 5.86
C ILE A 111 -19.51 6.20 7.35
N HIS A 112 -20.44 5.89 8.26
CA HIS A 112 -20.20 6.00 9.70
C HIS A 112 -19.21 4.94 10.19
N TYR A 113 -19.01 3.87 9.40
CA TYR A 113 -17.99 2.88 9.67
C TYR A 113 -16.57 3.46 9.63
N LEU A 114 -16.34 4.55 8.89
CA LEU A 114 -15.03 5.20 8.81
C LEU A 114 -14.56 5.74 10.17
N ASP A 115 -15.48 6.26 10.99
CA ASP A 115 -15.16 6.69 12.37
C ASP A 115 -14.69 5.49 13.21
N LEU A 116 -15.35 4.33 13.08
CA LEU A 116 -14.94 3.12 13.78
C LEU A 116 -13.55 2.63 13.32
N LEU A 117 -13.29 2.66 12.01
CA LEU A 117 -11.98 2.30 11.45
C LEU A 117 -10.87 3.20 11.98
N TYR A 118 -11.12 4.51 12.08
CA TYR A 118 -10.18 5.45 12.66
C TYR A 118 -9.87 5.12 14.13
N GLU A 119 -10.90 4.84 14.94
CA GLU A 119 -10.75 4.53 16.37
C GLU A 119 -9.97 3.23 16.62
N ILE A 120 -10.06 2.23 15.74
CA ILE A 120 -9.26 1.00 15.84
C ILE A 120 -7.83 1.15 15.30
N GLY A 121 -7.47 2.33 14.77
CA GLY A 121 -6.10 2.66 14.37
C GLY A 121 -5.83 2.69 12.87
N ILE A 122 -6.86 2.64 12.00
CA ILE A 122 -6.67 2.81 10.55
C ILE A 122 -6.23 4.25 10.25
N ARG A 123 -5.18 4.39 9.44
CA ARG A 123 -4.56 5.68 9.06
C ARG A 123 -4.28 5.81 7.56
N HIS A 124 -4.64 4.79 6.78
CA HIS A 124 -4.54 4.74 5.33
C HIS A 124 -5.77 4.04 4.76
N ALA A 125 -6.30 4.48 3.61
CA ALA A 125 -7.37 3.78 2.93
C ALA A 125 -7.45 4.11 1.43
N SER A 126 -7.68 3.10 0.60
CA SER A 126 -8.20 3.27 -0.75
C SER A 126 -9.70 2.99 -0.79
N LEU A 127 -10.44 3.69 -1.67
CA LEU A 127 -11.90 3.52 -1.74
C LEU A 127 -12.33 2.22 -2.41
N THR A 128 -11.53 1.73 -3.36
CA THR A 128 -11.82 0.57 -4.21
C THR A 128 -10.59 -0.31 -4.29
N TRP A 129 -10.76 -1.62 -4.43
CA TRP A 129 -9.76 -2.46 -5.09
C TRP A 129 -10.07 -2.45 -6.60
N ASN A 130 -10.05 -3.57 -7.30
CA ASN A 130 -10.27 -3.61 -8.76
C ASN A 130 -11.75 -3.46 -9.16
N GLU A 131 -12.67 -3.68 -8.24
CA GLU A 131 -14.12 -3.74 -8.43
C GLU A 131 -14.82 -2.36 -8.43
N GLU A 132 -16.10 -2.39 -8.78
CA GLU A 132 -17.03 -1.31 -8.44
C GLU A 132 -17.69 -1.56 -7.09
N ASN A 133 -17.84 -0.50 -6.29
CA ASN A 133 -18.59 -0.55 -5.04
C ASN A 133 -19.49 0.69 -4.89
N GLU A 134 -20.10 0.86 -3.72
CA GLU A 134 -21.02 1.98 -3.43
C GLU A 134 -20.33 3.35 -3.46
N LEU A 135 -19.00 3.39 -3.29
CA LEU A 135 -18.21 4.61 -3.21
C LEU A 135 -17.63 5.02 -4.57
N GLY A 136 -17.14 4.07 -5.36
CA GLY A 136 -16.46 4.41 -6.61
C GLY A 136 -16.20 3.23 -7.53
N THR A 137 -15.29 3.45 -8.47
CA THR A 137 -14.93 2.47 -9.50
C THR A 137 -13.43 2.21 -9.51
N GLY A 138 -13.07 0.97 -9.22
CA GLY A 138 -11.74 0.42 -9.42
C GLY A 138 -11.43 0.16 -10.90
N VAL A 139 -10.18 -0.17 -11.18
CA VAL A 139 -9.63 -0.23 -12.54
C VAL A 139 -10.33 -1.22 -13.49
N LYS A 140 -10.97 -2.29 -12.98
CA LYS A 140 -11.70 -3.27 -13.81
C LYS A 140 -13.16 -2.89 -14.05
N GLY A 141 -13.67 -1.81 -13.45
CA GLY A 141 -15.04 -1.35 -13.63
C GLY A 141 -15.25 -0.46 -14.87
N ASP A 142 -16.43 0.15 -14.98
CA ASP A 142 -16.82 1.06 -16.06
C ASP A 142 -15.90 2.28 -16.09
N PRO A 143 -15.10 2.48 -17.17
CA PRO A 143 -14.17 3.61 -17.27
C PRO A 143 -14.87 4.98 -17.27
N LYS A 144 -16.19 5.03 -17.50
CA LYS A 144 -16.98 6.28 -17.47
C LYS A 144 -17.55 6.60 -16.09
N ARG A 145 -17.50 5.65 -15.15
CA ARG A 145 -17.96 5.81 -13.78
C ARG A 145 -16.76 6.10 -12.88
N GLY A 146 -16.91 7.10 -12.00
CA GLY A 146 -15.87 7.51 -11.04
C GLY A 146 -16.44 7.42 -9.63
N LEU A 147 -16.12 8.40 -8.78
CA LEU A 147 -16.75 8.48 -7.47
C LEU A 147 -18.27 8.65 -7.59
N THR A 148 -19.02 7.92 -6.77
CA THR A 148 -20.43 8.20 -6.54
C THR A 148 -20.57 9.42 -5.63
N ARG A 149 -21.77 9.97 -5.49
CA ARG A 149 -22.03 11.03 -4.49
C ARG A 149 -21.63 10.59 -3.08
N LEU A 150 -21.84 9.32 -2.75
CA LEU A 150 -21.46 8.75 -1.47
C LEU A 150 -19.94 8.65 -1.34
N GLY A 151 -19.24 8.23 -2.41
CA GLY A 151 -17.78 8.24 -2.45
C GLY A 151 -17.17 9.63 -2.26
N GLN A 152 -17.77 10.66 -2.84
CA GLN A 152 -17.32 12.04 -2.62
C GLN A 152 -17.43 12.46 -1.14
N VAL A 153 -18.50 12.02 -0.45
CA VAL A 153 -18.65 12.24 1.00
C VAL A 153 -17.62 11.41 1.77
N ALA A 154 -17.37 10.17 1.38
CA ALA A 154 -16.37 9.31 2.00
C ALA A 154 -14.95 9.89 1.88
N VAL A 155 -14.54 10.39 0.71
CA VAL A 155 -13.24 11.05 0.51
C VAL A 155 -13.06 12.23 1.47
N LYS A 156 -14.06 13.11 1.58
CA LYS A 156 -14.01 14.24 2.52
C LYS A 156 -13.89 13.76 3.96
N LYS A 157 -14.66 12.73 4.33
CA LYS A 157 -14.63 12.16 5.69
C LYS A 157 -13.26 11.52 6.02
N LEU A 158 -12.64 10.82 5.07
CA LEU A 158 -11.29 10.26 5.24
C LEU A 158 -10.27 11.38 5.48
N GLU A 159 -10.32 12.46 4.67
CA GLU A 159 -9.44 13.61 4.84
C GLU A 159 -9.67 14.32 6.18
N GLU A 160 -10.93 14.52 6.59
CA GLU A 160 -11.31 15.12 7.89
C GLU A 160 -10.82 14.29 9.09
N LEU A 161 -10.83 12.96 8.98
CA LEU A 161 -10.32 12.05 10.00
C LEU A 161 -8.79 11.99 10.03
N GLY A 162 -8.10 12.51 9.02
CA GLY A 162 -6.66 12.34 8.87
C GLY A 162 -6.26 10.93 8.39
N ILE A 163 -7.16 10.21 7.71
CA ILE A 163 -6.81 8.95 7.04
C ILE A 163 -6.21 9.30 5.67
N LEU A 164 -4.97 8.87 5.43
CA LEU A 164 -4.28 9.09 4.16
C LEU A 164 -5.01 8.37 3.02
N ILE A 165 -5.47 9.14 2.03
CA ILE A 165 -6.23 8.63 0.90
C ILE A 165 -5.29 8.07 -0.16
N ASP A 166 -5.55 6.82 -0.53
CA ASP A 166 -4.82 6.08 -1.54
C ASP A 166 -5.60 5.92 -2.84
N VAL A 167 -4.92 6.17 -3.96
CA VAL A 167 -5.47 6.11 -5.31
C VAL A 167 -4.98 4.89 -6.11
N SER A 168 -4.14 4.04 -5.53
CA SER A 168 -3.90 2.71 -6.10
C SER A 168 -5.23 1.95 -6.25
N HIS A 169 -5.33 1.18 -7.33
CA HIS A 169 -6.54 0.48 -7.82
C HIS A 169 -7.67 1.33 -8.39
N ALA A 170 -7.76 2.62 -8.09
CA ALA A 170 -8.78 3.49 -8.69
C ALA A 170 -8.68 3.49 -10.22
N ASN A 171 -9.83 3.50 -10.92
CA ASN A 171 -9.80 3.84 -12.33
C ASN A 171 -9.44 5.33 -12.52
N GLU A 172 -9.16 5.71 -13.76
CA GLU A 172 -8.73 7.07 -14.10
C GLU A 172 -9.76 8.14 -13.67
N LYS A 173 -11.06 7.88 -13.86
CA LYS A 173 -12.08 8.85 -13.45
C LYS A 173 -12.14 9.02 -11.92
N THR A 174 -12.11 7.92 -11.17
CA THR A 174 -12.07 7.94 -9.71
C THR A 174 -10.82 8.66 -9.20
N PHE A 175 -9.66 8.43 -9.82
CA PHE A 175 -8.43 9.15 -9.52
C PHE A 175 -8.60 10.67 -9.64
N TRP A 176 -9.13 11.14 -10.77
CA TRP A 176 -9.32 12.58 -11.00
C TRP A 176 -10.38 13.18 -10.08
N ASP A 177 -11.48 12.46 -9.83
CA ASP A 177 -12.51 12.88 -8.88
C ASP A 177 -11.93 13.03 -7.45
N ILE A 178 -11.05 12.11 -7.00
CA ILE A 178 -10.34 12.23 -5.71
C ILE A 178 -9.42 13.46 -5.72
N CYS A 179 -8.71 13.70 -6.83
CA CYS A 179 -7.82 14.85 -6.95
C CYS A 179 -8.58 16.18 -6.86
N GLU A 180 -9.77 16.27 -7.44
CA GLU A 180 -10.61 17.48 -7.38
C GLU A 180 -11.15 17.78 -5.97
N ILE A 181 -11.38 16.75 -5.16
CA ILE A 181 -12.02 16.87 -3.84
C ILE A 181 -11.01 17.11 -2.73
N THR A 182 -9.88 16.41 -2.76
CA THR A 182 -8.87 16.46 -1.71
C THR A 182 -8.15 17.80 -1.68
N THR A 183 -7.82 18.27 -0.48
CA THR A 183 -7.01 19.46 -0.25
C THR A 183 -5.59 19.11 0.21
N GLY A 184 -5.42 17.95 0.85
CA GLY A 184 -4.15 17.41 1.29
C GLY A 184 -3.46 16.50 0.27
N PRO A 185 -2.34 15.88 0.67
CA PRO A 185 -1.64 14.93 -0.17
C PRO A 185 -2.45 13.64 -0.32
N ILE A 186 -2.28 13.01 -1.49
CA ILE A 186 -2.76 11.66 -1.78
C ILE A 186 -1.54 10.75 -1.99
N ILE A 187 -1.73 9.45 -1.82
CA ILE A 187 -0.70 8.44 -2.10
C ILE A 187 -1.17 7.53 -3.23
N ALA A 188 -0.27 7.08 -4.09
CA ALA A 188 -0.44 5.81 -4.80
C ALA A 188 0.48 4.80 -4.12
N SER A 189 -0.05 3.96 -3.23
CA SER A 189 0.81 3.17 -2.33
C SER A 189 1.64 2.11 -3.04
N HIS A 190 1.17 1.60 -4.18
CA HIS A 190 1.85 0.57 -4.97
C HIS A 190 1.39 0.68 -6.45
N SER A 191 2.06 1.51 -7.26
CA SER A 191 1.75 1.68 -8.69
C SER A 191 2.96 2.11 -9.51
N ASN A 192 3.04 1.63 -10.76
CA ASN A 192 4.17 1.90 -11.66
C ASN A 192 3.79 2.86 -12.79
N ALA A 193 4.69 3.04 -13.76
CA ALA A 193 4.53 4.01 -14.86
C ALA A 193 3.95 3.33 -16.11
N TYR A 194 2.81 3.83 -16.58
CA TYR A 194 2.12 3.26 -17.76
C TYR A 194 2.98 3.34 -19.03
N SER A 195 3.77 4.41 -19.13
CA SER A 195 4.65 4.69 -20.27
C SER A 195 5.79 3.67 -20.43
N LEU A 196 6.14 2.92 -19.36
CA LEU A 196 7.11 1.82 -19.40
C LEU A 196 6.43 0.45 -19.51
N CYS A 197 5.35 0.25 -18.76
CA CYS A 197 4.54 -0.97 -18.82
C CYS A 197 3.05 -0.58 -18.95
N PRO A 198 2.44 -0.70 -20.15
CA PRO A 198 1.05 -0.29 -20.46
C PRO A 198 -0.05 -1.12 -19.79
N HIS A 199 0.03 -1.31 -18.48
CA HIS A 199 -0.94 -2.04 -17.69
C HIS A 199 -1.96 -1.07 -17.05
N PRO A 200 -3.28 -1.37 -17.00
CA PRO A 200 -4.29 -0.47 -16.42
C PRO A 200 -4.04 -0.03 -14.98
N ARG A 201 -3.31 -0.83 -14.19
CA ARG A 201 -2.90 -0.48 -12.81
C ARG A 201 -1.80 0.58 -12.76
N ASN A 202 -1.09 0.83 -13.85
CA ASN A 202 -0.01 1.79 -13.89
C ASN A 202 -0.51 3.20 -14.20
N LEU A 203 0.17 4.18 -13.62
CA LEU A 203 -0.20 5.59 -13.69
C LEU A 203 0.28 6.21 -15.01
N LYS A 204 -0.59 6.99 -15.63
CA LYS A 204 -0.22 7.87 -16.74
C LYS A 204 0.60 9.05 -16.25
N ASP A 205 1.36 9.66 -17.16
CA ASP A 205 2.26 10.79 -16.86
C ASP A 205 1.55 11.99 -16.19
N ASP A 206 0.29 12.26 -16.54
CA ASP A 206 -0.52 13.31 -15.93
C ASP A 206 -0.97 12.95 -14.50
N GLN A 207 -1.33 11.69 -14.23
CA GLN A 207 -1.61 11.20 -12.89
C GLN A 207 -0.37 11.26 -11.98
N ILE A 208 0.80 10.88 -12.51
CA ILE A 208 2.09 10.96 -11.79
C ILE A 208 2.37 12.40 -11.34
N LYS A 209 2.20 13.37 -12.24
CA LYS A 209 2.39 14.80 -11.94
C LYS A 209 1.35 15.31 -10.95
N ALA A 210 0.09 14.93 -11.09
CA ALA A 210 -0.98 15.37 -10.19
C ALA A 210 -0.75 14.91 -8.74
N ILE A 211 -0.24 13.69 -8.53
CA ILE A 211 0.15 13.21 -7.20
C ILE A 211 1.27 14.10 -6.62
N ALA A 212 2.29 14.42 -7.42
CA ALA A 212 3.40 15.27 -7.00
C ALA A 212 2.94 16.71 -6.67
N GLU A 213 2.10 17.31 -7.52
CA GLU A 213 1.53 18.65 -7.33
C GLU A 213 0.70 18.77 -6.04
N LYS A 214 0.07 17.67 -5.61
CA LYS A 214 -0.64 17.58 -4.32
C LYS A 214 0.27 17.38 -3.11
N GLY A 215 1.58 17.28 -3.30
CA GLY A 215 2.50 16.95 -2.23
C GLY A 215 2.48 15.48 -1.83
N GLY A 216 1.93 14.62 -2.69
CA GLY A 216 1.79 13.18 -2.49
C GLY A 216 3.06 12.38 -2.75
N VAL A 217 2.95 11.06 -2.72
CA VAL A 217 4.06 10.12 -2.99
C VAL A 217 3.57 8.89 -3.74
N ILE A 218 4.44 8.28 -4.53
CA ILE A 218 4.16 7.08 -5.34
C ILE A 218 5.08 5.95 -4.89
N GLY A 219 4.51 4.89 -4.30
CA GLY A 219 5.21 3.66 -3.99
C GLY A 219 5.36 2.78 -5.23
N ILE A 220 6.59 2.45 -5.61
CA ILE A 220 6.85 1.60 -6.79
C ILE A 220 6.59 0.14 -6.43
N ASN A 221 5.82 -0.53 -7.29
CA ASN A 221 5.27 -1.88 -7.13
C ASN A 221 6.15 -2.93 -7.82
N ALA A 222 6.42 -4.05 -7.14
CA ALA A 222 7.24 -5.15 -7.63
C ALA A 222 6.42 -6.35 -8.17
N TRP A 223 5.11 -6.23 -8.30
CA TRP A 223 4.26 -7.19 -8.99
C TRP A 223 4.65 -7.29 -10.46
N PRO A 224 4.94 -8.51 -10.98
CA PRO A 224 5.54 -8.70 -12.30
C PRO A 224 4.83 -7.98 -13.44
N ASP A 225 3.50 -8.13 -13.52
CA ASP A 225 2.71 -7.60 -14.64
C ASP A 225 2.71 -6.07 -14.70
N PHE A 226 3.10 -5.41 -13.61
CA PHE A 226 3.15 -3.96 -13.53
C PHE A 226 4.56 -3.44 -13.79
N VAL A 227 5.58 -4.30 -13.70
CA VAL A 227 6.98 -3.98 -13.98
C VAL A 227 7.27 -4.16 -15.48
N ASP A 228 6.90 -5.32 -16.05
CA ASP A 228 7.10 -5.60 -17.46
C ASP A 228 6.14 -6.73 -17.91
N GLU A 229 5.67 -6.67 -19.15
CA GLU A 229 4.71 -7.65 -19.69
C GLU A 229 5.31 -9.06 -19.83
N PHE A 230 6.63 -9.18 -20.07
CA PHE A 230 7.26 -10.46 -20.43
C PHE A 230 8.47 -10.83 -19.57
N ASN A 231 9.20 -9.85 -19.03
CA ASN A 231 10.46 -10.06 -18.33
C ASN A 231 10.61 -9.08 -17.15
N ALA A 232 9.77 -9.26 -16.14
CA ALA A 232 9.86 -8.49 -14.91
C ALA A 232 11.15 -8.83 -14.12
N THR A 233 12.05 -7.84 -14.01
CA THR A 233 13.26 -7.95 -13.19
C THR A 233 13.42 -6.73 -12.28
N ILE A 234 14.30 -6.86 -11.28
CA ILE A 234 14.66 -5.76 -10.41
C ILE A 234 15.21 -4.56 -11.19
N GLU A 235 15.91 -4.76 -12.30
CA GLU A 235 16.35 -3.65 -13.17
C GLU A 235 15.17 -2.89 -13.78
N GLY A 236 14.13 -3.58 -14.25
CA GLY A 236 12.89 -2.95 -14.73
C GLY A 236 12.15 -2.21 -13.61
N PHE A 237 12.15 -2.76 -12.39
CA PHE A 237 11.63 -2.06 -11.21
C PHE A 237 12.41 -0.76 -10.92
N ILE A 238 13.74 -0.77 -11.04
CA ILE A 238 14.54 0.45 -10.90
C ILE A 238 14.29 1.44 -12.05
N GLU A 239 14.02 0.97 -13.27
CA GLU A 239 13.64 1.86 -14.38
C GLU A 239 12.33 2.61 -14.10
N HIS A 240 11.36 1.97 -13.43
CA HIS A 240 10.18 2.68 -12.94
C HIS A 240 10.52 3.74 -11.91
N ILE A 241 11.46 3.48 -10.97
CA ILE A 241 11.91 4.51 -10.02
C ILE A 241 12.54 5.69 -10.77
N ASP A 242 13.46 5.45 -11.71
CA ASP A 242 14.11 6.51 -12.50
C ASP A 242 13.09 7.37 -13.25
N TYR A 243 12.13 6.71 -13.90
CA TYR A 243 11.07 7.39 -14.63
C TYR A 243 10.18 8.23 -13.72
N MET A 244 9.82 7.70 -12.55
CA MET A 244 8.99 8.43 -11.58
C MET A 244 9.75 9.62 -10.98
N VAL A 245 11.05 9.48 -10.71
CA VAL A 245 11.89 10.60 -10.26
C VAL A 245 11.99 11.68 -11.33
N GLU A 246 12.10 11.31 -12.62
CA GLU A 246 12.10 12.28 -13.73
C GLU A 246 10.79 13.07 -13.81
N LYS A 247 9.63 12.41 -13.61
CA LYS A 247 8.30 13.01 -13.84
C LYS A 247 7.73 13.72 -12.62
N ALA A 248 7.91 13.15 -11.44
CA ALA A 248 7.35 13.64 -10.18
C ALA A 248 8.39 14.36 -9.31
N GLY A 249 9.68 14.09 -9.50
CA GLY A 249 10.76 14.57 -8.64
C GLY A 249 11.05 13.62 -7.48
N ILE A 250 12.29 13.69 -6.96
CA ILE A 250 12.82 12.77 -5.94
C ILE A 250 12.05 12.78 -4.62
N ASP A 251 11.33 13.86 -4.31
CA ASP A 251 10.56 14.01 -3.07
C ASP A 251 9.18 13.34 -3.13
N HIS A 252 8.84 12.69 -4.24
CA HIS A 252 7.51 12.14 -4.54
C HIS A 252 7.53 10.65 -4.93
N VAL A 253 8.66 9.97 -4.74
CA VAL A 253 8.82 8.53 -5.00
C VAL A 253 9.10 7.78 -3.70
N ALA A 254 8.50 6.62 -3.52
CA ALA A 254 8.67 5.71 -2.39
C ALA A 254 8.72 4.24 -2.87
N LEU A 255 8.82 3.30 -1.93
CA LEU A 255 8.75 1.87 -2.20
C LEU A 255 7.41 1.32 -1.69
N GLY A 256 6.75 0.51 -2.51
CA GLY A 256 5.48 -0.16 -2.19
C GLY A 256 5.44 -1.51 -2.88
N PHE A 257 6.21 -2.46 -2.36
CA PHE A 257 6.67 -3.62 -3.11
C PHE A 257 5.56 -4.57 -3.51
N ASP A 258 4.52 -4.73 -2.68
CA ASP A 258 3.39 -5.60 -2.98
C ASP A 258 3.82 -7.09 -3.11
N PHE A 259 4.57 -7.58 -2.12
CA PHE A 259 5.03 -8.96 -2.09
C PHE A 259 3.89 -9.93 -1.78
N CYS A 260 3.73 -10.94 -2.64
CA CYS A 260 2.65 -11.94 -2.55
C CYS A 260 3.15 -13.37 -2.26
N ASP A 261 4.45 -13.58 -1.98
CA ASP A 261 5.07 -14.92 -1.87
C ASP A 261 4.47 -15.81 -0.77
N PHE A 262 3.83 -15.19 0.23
CA PHE A 262 3.18 -15.84 1.36
C PHE A 262 1.67 -16.07 1.15
N LEU A 263 1.05 -15.44 0.14
CA LEU A 263 -0.39 -15.55 -0.08
C LEU A 263 -0.76 -16.96 -0.57
N SER A 264 -1.91 -17.45 -0.11
CA SER A 264 -2.44 -18.72 -0.58
C SER A 264 -2.96 -18.60 -2.01
N PHE A 265 -3.02 -19.73 -2.73
CA PHE A 265 -3.64 -19.77 -4.06
C PHE A 265 -5.09 -19.25 -4.03
N ASP A 266 -5.86 -19.57 -2.98
CA ASP A 266 -7.23 -19.09 -2.86
C ASP A 266 -7.31 -17.55 -2.83
N ALA A 267 -6.39 -16.90 -2.11
CA ALA A 267 -6.32 -15.43 -2.06
C ALA A 267 -5.91 -14.84 -3.42
N THR A 268 -4.90 -15.41 -4.08
CA THR A 268 -4.37 -14.86 -5.34
C THR A 268 -5.22 -15.21 -6.57
N SER A 269 -6.07 -16.23 -6.50
CA SER A 269 -6.87 -16.76 -7.62
C SER A 269 -7.76 -15.73 -8.33
N SER A 270 -8.10 -14.62 -7.65
CA SER A 270 -8.91 -13.54 -8.21
C SER A 270 -8.15 -12.64 -9.20
N PHE A 271 -6.81 -12.67 -9.17
CA PHE A 271 -5.94 -11.82 -10.00
C PHE A 271 -4.74 -12.55 -10.60
N SER A 272 -4.44 -13.78 -10.19
CA SER A 272 -3.36 -14.57 -10.76
C SER A 272 -3.68 -16.07 -10.79
N GLU A 273 -3.31 -16.72 -11.90
CA GLU A 273 -3.42 -18.18 -12.06
C GLU A 273 -2.12 -18.90 -11.67
N GLU A 274 -1.03 -18.17 -11.47
CA GLU A 274 0.30 -18.71 -11.20
C GLU A 274 1.00 -17.93 -10.07
N ASN A 275 1.85 -18.61 -9.31
CA ASN A 275 2.77 -17.93 -8.39
C ASN A 275 3.92 -17.34 -9.20
N LYS A 276 3.87 -16.02 -9.40
CA LYS A 276 4.91 -15.24 -10.07
C LYS A 276 5.49 -14.18 -9.15
N ALA A 277 6.74 -13.84 -9.39
CA ALA A 277 7.42 -12.77 -8.68
C ALA A 277 8.46 -12.11 -9.60
N THR A 278 8.78 -10.85 -9.33
CA THR A 278 9.76 -10.10 -10.11
C THR A 278 11.15 -10.66 -9.81
N LYS A 279 11.91 -11.01 -10.84
CA LYS A 279 13.22 -11.62 -10.67
C LYS A 279 14.17 -10.67 -9.94
N GLY A 280 14.75 -11.12 -8.82
CA GLY A 280 15.57 -10.31 -7.92
C GLY A 280 14.77 -9.58 -6.83
N LEU A 281 13.44 -9.64 -6.85
CA LEU A 281 12.52 -9.13 -5.83
C LEU A 281 11.46 -10.19 -5.51
N GLU A 282 11.89 -11.42 -5.26
CA GLU A 282 10.96 -12.54 -5.06
C GLU A 282 10.21 -12.47 -3.72
N ASP A 283 10.84 -11.91 -2.69
CA ASP A 283 10.21 -11.68 -1.38
C ASP A 283 10.86 -10.50 -0.65
N ALA A 284 10.27 -10.14 0.50
CA ALA A 284 10.74 -9.05 1.34
C ALA A 284 12.21 -9.15 1.76
N SER A 285 12.85 -10.32 1.73
CA SER A 285 14.27 -10.43 2.07
C SER A 285 15.21 -9.84 1.02
N LYS A 286 14.68 -9.55 -0.17
CA LYS A 286 15.40 -8.99 -1.33
C LYS A 286 15.31 -7.46 -1.45
N SER A 287 14.54 -6.78 -0.62
CA SER A 287 14.31 -5.33 -0.76
C SER A 287 15.60 -4.47 -0.70
N LYS A 288 16.66 -4.92 0.00
CA LYS A 288 17.96 -4.23 -0.02
C LYS A 288 18.66 -4.29 -1.37
N ASP A 289 18.40 -5.32 -2.17
CA ASP A 289 19.02 -5.47 -3.48
C ASP A 289 18.61 -4.30 -4.40
N ALA A 290 17.39 -3.76 -4.23
CA ALA A 290 16.94 -2.56 -4.93
C ALA A 290 17.71 -1.31 -4.49
N ILE A 291 17.95 -1.17 -3.19
CA ILE A 291 18.76 -0.07 -2.63
C ILE A 291 20.19 -0.12 -3.18
N ASP A 292 20.79 -1.32 -3.22
CA ASP A 292 22.14 -1.52 -3.74
C ASP A 292 22.22 -1.20 -5.24
N LEU A 293 21.15 -1.47 -6.00
CA LEU A 293 21.06 -1.08 -7.41
C LEU A 293 20.91 0.43 -7.61
N LEU A 294 20.11 1.12 -6.78
CA LEU A 294 20.03 2.59 -6.81
C LEU A 294 21.39 3.23 -6.54
N LEU A 295 22.14 2.73 -5.55
CA LEU A 295 23.52 3.17 -5.29
C LEU A 295 24.42 2.96 -6.52
N LYS A 296 24.34 1.80 -7.16
CA LYS A 296 25.11 1.50 -8.37
C LYS A 296 24.71 2.38 -9.56
N ARG A 297 23.45 2.80 -9.65
CA ARG A 297 22.95 3.76 -10.65
C ARG A 297 23.38 5.21 -10.36
N GLY A 298 23.99 5.48 -9.20
CA GLY A 298 24.55 6.78 -8.86
C GLY A 298 23.64 7.67 -8.02
N TYR A 299 22.53 7.14 -7.48
CA TYR A 299 21.75 7.87 -6.49
C TYR A 299 22.59 8.15 -5.26
N LYS A 300 22.48 9.38 -4.74
CA LYS A 300 23.14 9.74 -3.49
C LYS A 300 22.42 9.10 -2.33
N HIS A 301 23.14 8.88 -1.23
CA HIS A 301 22.55 8.36 0.01
C HIS A 301 21.35 9.19 0.50
N GLU A 302 21.41 10.52 0.38
CA GLU A 302 20.30 11.41 0.77
C GLU A 302 19.02 11.18 -0.04
N ASP A 303 19.16 10.93 -1.35
CA ASP A 303 18.04 10.66 -2.25
C ASP A 303 17.46 9.27 -2.01
N ILE A 304 18.32 8.29 -1.69
CA ILE A 304 17.88 6.94 -1.33
C ILE A 304 17.12 6.96 -0.01
N GLU A 305 17.52 7.74 0.99
CA GLU A 305 16.75 7.87 2.24
C GLU A 305 15.36 8.47 2.00
N LYS A 306 15.22 9.37 1.02
CA LYS A 306 13.94 9.91 0.59
C LYS A 306 13.03 8.82 0.04
N ILE A 307 13.51 8.07 -0.95
CA ILE A 307 12.78 6.95 -1.56
C ILE A 307 12.48 5.86 -0.53
N ALA A 308 13.45 5.53 0.33
CA ALA A 308 13.34 4.40 1.24
C ALA A 308 12.34 4.64 2.37
N TYR A 309 12.21 5.86 2.90
CA TYR A 309 11.26 6.12 3.99
C TYR A 309 10.87 7.60 4.21
N LYS A 310 11.72 8.59 3.91
CA LYS A 310 11.40 9.97 4.33
C LYS A 310 10.22 10.57 3.58
N ASN A 311 10.04 10.22 2.30
CA ASN A 311 8.94 10.77 1.51
C ASN A 311 7.58 10.28 2.01
N ILE A 312 7.47 8.99 2.32
CA ILE A 312 6.23 8.41 2.86
C ILE A 312 5.93 8.95 4.28
N GLU A 313 6.94 9.06 5.15
CA GLU A 313 6.76 9.66 6.48
C GLU A 313 6.37 11.14 6.41
N LYS A 314 6.86 11.89 5.41
CA LYS A 314 6.47 13.29 5.17
C LYS A 314 4.99 13.39 4.79
N VAL A 315 4.47 12.48 3.98
CA VAL A 315 3.05 12.46 3.62
C VAL A 315 2.20 12.15 4.85
N PHE A 316 2.57 11.14 5.64
CA PHE A 316 1.90 10.86 6.92
C PHE A 316 1.95 12.03 7.88
N LYS A 317 3.07 12.78 7.94
CA LYS A 317 3.14 14.00 8.76
C LYS A 317 2.00 14.96 8.44
N VAL A 318 1.59 15.11 7.18
CA VAL A 318 0.52 16.04 6.83
C VAL A 318 -0.85 15.47 7.20
N SER A 319 -1.05 14.16 7.03
CA SER A 319 -2.37 13.52 7.22
C SER A 319 -2.67 13.11 8.67
N ILE A 320 -1.67 12.65 9.43
CA ILE A 320 -1.87 12.05 10.78
C ILE A 320 -1.17 12.85 11.90
N SER A 321 -0.97 14.16 11.70
CA SER A 321 -0.47 15.07 12.74
C SER A 321 -1.49 15.33 13.85
#